data_AF-A0A7N0RFC2-F1
#
_entry.id   AF-A0A7N0RFC2-F1
#
_cell.length_a   1.000
_cell.length_b   1.000
_cell.length_c   1.000
_cell.angle_alpha   90.00
_cell.angle_beta   90.00
_cell.angle_gamma   90.00
#
_symmetry.space_group_name_H-M   'P 1'
#
loop_
_entity.id
_entity.type
_entity.pdbx_description
1 polymer ?
#
loop_
_entity_poly.entity_id
_entity_poly.type
_entity_poly.pdbx_seq_one_letter_code
_entity_poly.pdbx_strand_id
1 'polypeptide(L)'
;MGCEMMKLVCVLGLPQVPGYFIFGDSLVDNGNNNNIASLAMANYLPYVIDFPGGRPTGRFCNGKTTVDVIAELLGFPNFILLCGSVHFQYIPPFARARGRAVLQGVNYASAAAGIREETGQQLGGRTPLSGQVRNYQTTVAQITSQKGIFSIGLGSNDYLNNYFMPLVYSSSRQYTPDQWADILIRQYAQNLRTIYNYGARKFVLIGVGQVGCSPSVLAQRSRDGKTCVAEVNNANQIFNTKLKSLVDEFNNNFSDAKFIYIDAYGIFNDLLTKPGSYGLRVTNAGCCGVGRNNGQITCLPLQTPCRNRREYLFWDAFHPTEAANTVVAKRSYNAQSSSDAYPIDISRLAQL
;
A
#
# COMPACT_ATOMS: atom_id res chain seq x y z
N MET A 1 -31.33 -21.74 -26.10
CA MET A 1 -30.34 -22.74 -25.65
C MET A 1 -29.80 -22.28 -24.30
N GLY A 2 -30.37 -22.82 -23.22
CA GLY A 2 -30.00 -22.46 -21.86
C GLY A 2 -28.66 -23.08 -21.51
N CYS A 3 -27.74 -22.27 -20.97
CA CYS A 3 -26.51 -22.78 -20.41
C CYS A 3 -26.83 -23.29 -19.00
N GLU A 4 -26.86 -24.61 -18.83
CA GLU A 4 -26.89 -25.22 -17.50
C GLU A 4 -25.72 -24.70 -16.69
N MET A 5 -26.05 -24.13 -15.53
CA MET A 5 -25.10 -23.50 -14.63
C MET A 5 -24.35 -24.60 -13.86
N MET A 6 -23.46 -25.30 -14.55
CA MET A 6 -22.56 -26.27 -13.95
C MET A 6 -21.59 -25.47 -13.07
N LYS A 7 -21.93 -25.35 -11.78
CA LYS A 7 -21.04 -24.83 -10.74
C LYS A 7 -19.87 -25.81 -10.62
N LEU A 8 -18.86 -25.64 -11.48
CA LEU A 8 -17.54 -26.16 -11.21
C LEU A 8 -17.00 -25.32 -10.05
N VAL A 9 -17.30 -25.75 -8.83
CA VAL A 9 -16.61 -25.27 -7.63
C VAL A 9 -15.20 -25.84 -7.73
N CYS A 10 -14.34 -25.12 -8.44
CA CYS A 10 -12.91 -25.35 -8.33
C CYS A 10 -12.57 -25.09 -6.87
N VAL A 11 -12.09 -26.09 -6.14
CA VAL A 11 -11.64 -25.98 -4.76
C VAL A 11 -10.34 -25.17 -4.75
N LEU A 12 -10.43 -23.87 -5.04
CA LEU A 12 -9.47 -22.89 -4.58
C LEU A 12 -9.73 -22.80 -3.08
N GLY A 13 -8.71 -23.05 -2.25
CA GLY A 13 -8.83 -23.09 -0.80
C GLY A 13 -9.62 -21.87 -0.31
N LEU A 14 -10.62 -22.09 0.56
CA LEU A 14 -11.42 -21.01 1.10
C LEU A 14 -10.49 -19.96 1.75
N PRO A 15 -10.79 -18.65 1.60
CA PRO A 15 -10.01 -17.61 2.25
C PRO A 15 -9.86 -17.89 3.75
N GLN A 16 -8.66 -17.67 4.28
CA GLN A 16 -8.35 -17.88 5.71
C GLN A 16 -9.13 -16.92 6.62
N VAL A 17 -9.60 -15.80 6.08
CA VAL A 17 -10.45 -14.82 6.76
C VAL A 17 -11.61 -14.41 5.84
N PRO A 18 -12.78 -14.00 6.38
CA PRO A 18 -13.96 -13.74 5.54
C PRO A 18 -13.80 -12.56 4.57
N GLY A 19 -12.98 -11.57 4.91
CA GLY A 19 -12.74 -10.39 4.09
C GLY A 19 -11.38 -9.76 4.30
N TYR A 20 -10.93 -8.99 3.31
CA TYR A 20 -9.69 -8.22 3.38
C TYR A 20 -9.92 -6.75 2.97
N PHE A 21 -9.72 -5.85 3.92
CA PHE A 21 -10.00 -4.42 3.78
C PHE A 21 -8.71 -3.63 3.81
N ILE A 22 -8.52 -2.74 2.83
CA ILE A 22 -7.23 -2.12 2.57
C ILE A 22 -7.40 -0.60 2.60
N PHE A 23 -6.55 0.07 3.37
CA PHE A 23 -6.44 1.53 3.46
C PHE A 23 -5.00 1.90 3.17
N GLY A 24 -4.79 2.94 2.37
CA GLY A 24 -3.45 3.30 1.98
C GLY A 24 -3.34 4.42 0.97
N ASP A 25 -2.16 4.54 0.40
CA ASP A 25 -1.85 5.47 -0.67
C ASP A 25 -1.62 4.76 -2.01
N SER A 26 -0.82 5.36 -2.90
CA SER A 26 -0.49 4.81 -4.22
C SER A 26 0.24 3.47 -4.18
N LEU A 27 0.89 3.11 -3.06
CA LEU A 27 1.55 1.81 -2.90
C LEU A 27 0.57 0.64 -2.96
N VAL A 28 -0.71 0.89 -2.68
CA VAL A 28 -1.75 -0.13 -2.62
C VAL A 28 -3.05 0.28 -3.33
N ASP A 29 -3.14 1.46 -3.93
CA ASP A 29 -4.27 1.84 -4.80
C ASP A 29 -4.33 0.91 -6.02
N ASN A 30 -5.56 0.49 -6.35
CA ASN A 30 -5.84 -0.36 -7.49
C ASN A 30 -6.95 0.16 -8.40
N GLY A 31 -7.26 1.46 -8.31
CA GLY A 31 -8.12 2.17 -9.25
C GLY A 31 -9.09 3.17 -8.64
N ASN A 32 -8.97 3.54 -7.37
CA ASN A 32 -9.81 4.56 -6.77
C ASN A 32 -9.51 5.96 -7.35
N ASN A 33 -8.26 6.20 -7.74
CA ASN A 33 -7.88 7.46 -8.37
C ASN A 33 -8.27 7.60 -9.86
N ASN A 34 -8.79 6.55 -10.52
CA ASN A 34 -9.00 6.57 -11.97
C ASN A 34 -10.05 7.56 -12.46
N ASN A 35 -10.98 7.98 -11.59
CA ASN A 35 -12.12 8.82 -11.92
C ASN A 35 -12.17 10.11 -11.08
N ILE A 36 -11.07 10.48 -10.43
CA ILE A 36 -10.95 11.76 -9.72
C ILE A 36 -9.96 12.65 -10.48
N ALA A 37 -10.23 13.96 -10.55
CA ALA A 37 -9.36 14.90 -11.25
C ALA A 37 -8.03 15.04 -10.49
N SER A 38 -7.03 14.24 -10.87
CA SER A 38 -5.76 14.09 -10.16
C SER A 38 -4.59 13.89 -11.13
N LEU A 39 -3.41 14.37 -10.77
CA LEU A 39 -2.15 14.04 -11.42
C LEU A 39 -1.60 12.69 -10.93
N ALA A 40 -2.07 12.21 -9.78
CA ALA A 40 -1.70 10.91 -9.22
C ALA A 40 -2.59 9.80 -9.80
N MET A 41 -2.36 9.44 -11.06
CA MET A 41 -3.05 8.36 -11.77
C MET A 41 -2.05 7.37 -12.39
N ALA A 42 -2.42 6.09 -12.39
CA ALA A 42 -1.69 4.98 -13.03
C ALA A 42 -2.64 4.11 -13.89
N ASN A 43 -3.62 4.74 -14.53
CA ASN A 43 -4.62 4.10 -15.41
C ASN A 43 -4.18 4.08 -16.88
N TYR A 44 -2.88 4.06 -17.14
CA TYR A 44 -2.29 4.03 -18.47
C TYR A 44 -1.07 3.08 -18.52
N LEU A 45 -0.74 2.59 -19.71
CA LEU A 45 0.48 1.80 -19.91
C LEU A 45 1.73 2.70 -19.77
N PRO A 46 2.86 2.17 -19.24
CA PRO A 46 3.15 0.76 -19.00
C PRO A 46 2.85 0.27 -17.58
N TYR A 47 2.11 1.03 -16.74
CA TYR A 47 1.65 0.47 -15.46
C TYR A 47 0.86 -0.81 -15.74
N VAL A 48 1.03 -1.79 -14.85
CA VAL A 48 0.45 -3.14 -14.91
C VAL A 48 0.74 -3.95 -16.17
N ILE A 49 1.85 -3.66 -16.88
CA ILE A 49 2.29 -4.42 -18.06
C ILE A 49 2.49 -5.92 -17.82
N ASP A 50 2.88 -6.31 -16.60
CA ASP A 50 3.05 -7.71 -16.18
C ASP A 50 1.83 -8.26 -15.42
N PHE A 51 0.85 -7.40 -15.12
CA PHE A 51 -0.34 -7.83 -14.40
C PHE A 51 -1.23 -8.71 -15.29
N PRO A 52 -1.88 -9.74 -14.75
CA PRO A 52 -2.76 -10.59 -15.54
C PRO A 52 -3.84 -9.81 -16.31
N GLY A 53 -3.89 -10.02 -17.62
CA GLY A 53 -4.78 -9.31 -18.55
C GLY A 53 -4.23 -8.00 -19.13
N GLY A 54 -3.12 -7.46 -18.61
CA GLY A 54 -2.37 -6.34 -19.18
C GLY A 54 -3.14 -5.02 -19.34
N ARG A 55 -4.30 -4.88 -18.68
CA ARG A 55 -5.15 -3.68 -18.77
C ARG A 55 -4.88 -2.75 -17.59
N PRO A 56 -4.63 -1.45 -17.82
CA PRO A 56 -4.43 -0.48 -16.75
C PRO A 56 -5.53 -0.49 -15.70
N THR A 57 -5.15 -0.79 -14.45
CA THR A 57 -6.11 -0.84 -13.33
C THR A 57 -6.04 0.40 -12.45
N GLY A 58 -4.94 1.15 -12.46
CA GLY A 58 -4.65 2.19 -11.46
C GLY A 58 -3.64 1.77 -10.39
N ARG A 59 -2.95 0.63 -10.55
CA ARG A 59 -1.85 0.21 -9.67
C ARG A 59 -0.55 0.90 -10.12
N PHE A 60 0.16 1.50 -9.17
CA PHE A 60 1.42 2.19 -9.42
C PHE A 60 2.61 1.21 -9.43
N CYS A 61 2.52 0.17 -10.26
CA CYS A 61 3.51 -0.91 -10.35
C CYS A 61 3.46 -1.52 -11.76
N ASN A 62 4.48 -2.29 -12.15
CA ASN A 62 4.42 -3.13 -13.35
C ASN A 62 3.46 -4.31 -13.24
N GLY A 63 3.11 -4.75 -12.03
CA GLY A 63 2.30 -5.93 -11.78
C GLY A 63 1.51 -5.83 -10.47
N LYS A 64 1.60 -6.86 -9.62
CA LYS A 64 0.94 -6.89 -8.32
C LYS A 64 1.55 -5.90 -7.32
N THR A 65 0.69 -5.31 -6.50
CA THR A 65 1.06 -4.59 -5.28
C THR A 65 1.23 -5.57 -4.10
N THR A 66 1.79 -5.08 -2.99
CA THR A 66 1.96 -5.89 -1.77
C THR A 66 0.63 -6.49 -1.29
N VAL A 67 -0.46 -5.74 -1.35
CA VAL A 67 -1.79 -6.20 -0.88
C VAL A 67 -2.41 -7.22 -1.83
N ASP A 68 -2.11 -7.18 -3.13
CA ASP A 68 -2.56 -8.21 -4.06
C ASP A 68 -1.91 -9.57 -3.73
N VAL A 69 -0.61 -9.56 -3.43
CA VAL A 69 0.12 -10.77 -3.04
C VAL A 69 -0.32 -11.27 -1.66
N ILE A 70 -0.57 -10.38 -0.69
CA ILE A 70 -1.14 -10.77 0.60
C ILE A 70 -2.53 -11.38 0.43
N ALA A 71 -3.39 -10.83 -0.44
CA ALA A 71 -4.70 -11.40 -0.71
C ALA A 71 -4.60 -12.84 -1.26
N GLU A 72 -3.64 -13.10 -2.17
CA GLU A 72 -3.37 -14.46 -2.66
C GLU A 72 -2.89 -15.40 -1.54
N LEU A 73 -1.98 -14.93 -0.68
CA LEU A 73 -1.48 -15.71 0.46
C LEU A 73 -2.56 -16.01 1.50
N LEU A 74 -3.55 -15.13 1.64
CA LEU A 74 -4.74 -15.33 2.46
C LEU A 74 -5.79 -16.25 1.81
N GLY A 75 -5.59 -16.69 0.56
CA GLY A 75 -6.48 -17.59 -0.16
C GLY A 75 -7.67 -16.90 -0.84
N PHE A 76 -7.65 -15.58 -1.02
CA PHE A 76 -8.68 -14.93 -1.84
C PHE A 76 -8.54 -15.36 -3.30
N PRO A 77 -9.65 -15.66 -3.99
CA PRO A 77 -9.59 -16.05 -5.39
C PRO A 77 -8.99 -14.90 -6.18
N ASN A 78 -7.98 -15.18 -7.00
CA ASN A 78 -7.36 -14.23 -7.91
C ASN A 78 -7.94 -14.30 -9.34
N PHE A 79 -8.84 -15.25 -9.58
CA PHE A 79 -9.66 -15.33 -10.78
C PHE A 79 -11.00 -16.01 -10.51
N ILE A 80 -11.96 -15.75 -11.38
CA ILE A 80 -13.22 -16.49 -11.50
C ILE A 80 -13.40 -16.94 -12.94
N LEU A 81 -14.06 -18.08 -13.13
CA LEU A 81 -14.51 -18.52 -14.44
C LEU A 81 -15.95 -18.05 -14.66
N LEU A 82 -16.16 -17.15 -15.62
CA LEU A 82 -17.49 -16.72 -16.04
C LEU A 82 -17.66 -17.07 -17.52
N CYS A 83 -18.68 -17.88 -17.84
CA CYS A 83 -19.01 -18.27 -19.21
C CYS A 83 -17.81 -18.78 -20.03
N GLY A 84 -16.95 -19.61 -19.43
CA GLY A 84 -15.76 -20.17 -20.08
C GLY A 84 -14.57 -19.20 -20.22
N SER A 85 -14.67 -17.98 -19.69
CA SER A 85 -13.59 -16.99 -19.68
C SER A 85 -13.02 -16.78 -18.27
N VAL A 86 -11.70 -16.64 -18.19
CA VAL A 86 -10.99 -16.29 -16.94
C VAL A 86 -11.10 -14.80 -16.71
N HIS A 87 -11.69 -14.41 -15.59
CA HIS A 87 -11.69 -13.02 -15.11
C HIS A 87 -10.84 -12.92 -13.87
N PHE A 88 -9.72 -12.20 -13.95
CA PHE A 88 -8.91 -11.93 -12.77
C PHE A 88 -9.69 -11.03 -11.81
N GLN A 89 -9.85 -11.50 -10.58
CA GLN A 89 -10.59 -10.80 -9.54
C GLN A 89 -9.67 -10.68 -8.33
N TYR A 90 -9.29 -9.46 -7.99
CA TYR A 90 -8.61 -9.15 -6.73
C TYR A 90 -9.57 -8.31 -5.88
N ILE A 91 -9.18 -7.97 -4.65
CA ILE A 91 -9.97 -7.08 -3.79
C ILE A 91 -10.29 -5.79 -4.55
N PRO A 92 -11.57 -5.47 -4.82
CA PRO A 92 -11.93 -4.38 -5.73
C PRO A 92 -11.68 -2.99 -5.12
N PRO A 93 -11.35 -1.96 -5.92
CA PRO A 93 -11.36 -0.58 -5.45
C PRO A 93 -12.78 -0.19 -5.02
N PHE A 94 -12.91 0.62 -3.97
CA PHE A 94 -14.17 1.19 -3.51
C PHE A 94 -14.98 1.84 -4.64
N ALA A 95 -14.30 2.52 -5.56
CA ALA A 95 -14.92 3.12 -6.75
C ALA A 95 -15.76 2.13 -7.57
N ARG A 96 -15.40 0.85 -7.58
CA ARG A 96 -16.07 -0.23 -8.34
C ARG A 96 -16.72 -1.32 -7.47
N ALA A 97 -16.46 -1.33 -6.16
CA ALA A 97 -16.98 -2.36 -5.26
C ALA A 97 -18.50 -2.20 -5.08
N ARG A 98 -19.29 -3.21 -5.46
CA ARG A 98 -20.75 -3.21 -5.36
C ARG A 98 -21.27 -4.59 -4.95
N GLY A 99 -22.45 -4.62 -4.32
CA GLY A 99 -23.18 -5.86 -4.00
C GLY A 99 -22.31 -6.86 -3.22
N ARG A 100 -22.35 -8.14 -3.63
CA ARG A 100 -21.62 -9.23 -2.93
C ARG A 100 -20.11 -9.09 -2.97
N ALA A 101 -19.53 -8.34 -3.90
CA ALA A 101 -18.07 -8.16 -3.97
C ALA A 101 -17.53 -7.47 -2.71
N VAL A 102 -18.34 -6.63 -2.06
CA VAL A 102 -18.01 -5.94 -0.81
C VAL A 102 -17.79 -6.91 0.36
N LEU A 103 -18.43 -8.10 0.33
CA LEU A 103 -18.34 -9.07 1.42
C LEU A 103 -16.95 -9.69 1.55
N GLN A 104 -16.21 -9.80 0.44
CA GLN A 104 -14.87 -10.40 0.42
C GLN A 104 -13.76 -9.38 0.68
N GLY A 105 -14.08 -8.09 0.74
CA GLY A 105 -13.08 -7.05 0.90
C GLY A 105 -13.31 -5.85 0.01
N VAL A 106 -12.75 -4.71 0.42
CA VAL A 106 -12.72 -3.49 -0.38
C VAL A 106 -11.38 -2.80 -0.17
N ASN A 107 -10.82 -2.30 -1.26
CA ASN A 107 -9.65 -1.44 -1.23
C ASN A 107 -10.08 0.04 -1.28
N TYR A 108 -9.82 0.77 -0.20
CA TYR A 108 -10.14 2.19 -0.02
C TYR A 108 -8.96 3.11 -0.31
N ALA A 109 -7.77 2.56 -0.62
CA ALA A 109 -6.56 3.34 -0.82
C ALA A 109 -6.70 4.34 -1.97
N SER A 110 -6.01 5.47 -1.87
CA SER A 110 -6.07 6.53 -2.88
C SER A 110 -4.68 7.11 -3.08
N ALA A 111 -4.21 7.16 -4.32
CA ALA A 111 -2.92 7.75 -4.62
C ALA A 111 -2.81 9.22 -4.18
N ALA A 112 -1.59 9.62 -3.78
CA ALA A 112 -1.27 10.88 -3.11
C ALA A 112 -1.91 11.11 -1.73
N ALA A 113 -2.71 10.17 -1.20
CA ALA A 113 -3.32 10.32 0.11
C ALA A 113 -2.26 10.35 1.23
N GLY A 114 -2.49 11.22 2.21
CA GLY A 114 -1.82 11.18 3.51
C GLY A 114 -2.78 10.92 4.65
N ILE A 115 -2.20 10.91 5.84
CA ILE A 115 -2.93 10.91 7.11
C ILE A 115 -3.59 12.27 7.32
N ARG A 116 -2.88 13.35 6.97
CA ARG A 116 -3.39 14.72 7.01
C ARG A 116 -4.30 15.01 5.82
N GLU A 117 -5.28 15.89 6.04
CA GLU A 117 -6.22 16.28 4.98
C GLU A 117 -5.53 17.02 3.85
N GLU A 118 -4.56 17.89 4.16
CA GLU A 118 -3.86 18.74 3.21
C GLU A 118 -2.79 17.98 2.38
N THR A 119 -2.29 16.85 2.89
CA THR A 119 -1.21 16.09 2.23
C THR A 119 -1.59 15.70 0.81
N GLY A 120 -0.67 15.92 -0.13
CA GLY A 120 -0.83 15.52 -1.53
C GLY A 120 -1.81 16.37 -2.35
N GLN A 121 -2.38 17.45 -1.80
CA GLN A 121 -3.37 18.29 -2.51
C GLN A 121 -2.81 18.99 -3.75
N GLN A 122 -1.50 19.21 -3.83
CA GLN A 122 -0.84 19.78 -5.00
C GLN A 122 -0.93 18.87 -6.24
N LEU A 123 -1.25 17.58 -6.04
CA LEU A 123 -1.49 16.62 -7.11
C LEU A 123 -2.97 16.54 -7.51
N GLY A 124 -3.84 17.40 -6.97
CA GLY A 124 -5.27 17.43 -7.28
C GLY A 124 -6.11 16.54 -6.35
N GLY A 125 -7.14 15.91 -6.91
CA GLY A 125 -8.08 15.05 -6.18
C GLY A 125 -7.40 13.83 -5.56
N ARG A 126 -7.77 13.54 -4.31
CA ARG A 126 -7.31 12.40 -3.49
C ARG A 126 -8.25 12.17 -2.33
N THR A 127 -8.33 10.94 -1.84
CA THR A 127 -9.08 10.58 -0.63
C THR A 127 -8.10 10.35 0.54
N PRO A 128 -7.88 11.35 1.42
CA PRO A 128 -7.02 11.19 2.60
C PRO A 128 -7.59 10.13 3.55
N LEU A 129 -6.82 9.68 4.55
CA LEU A 129 -7.21 8.58 5.44
C LEU A 129 -8.62 8.73 6.02
N SER A 130 -8.99 9.94 6.46
CA SER A 130 -10.34 10.18 7.00
C SER A 130 -11.45 9.96 5.96
N GLY A 131 -11.18 10.28 4.69
CA GLY A 131 -12.08 9.99 3.58
C GLY A 131 -12.19 8.50 3.29
N GLN A 132 -11.08 7.76 3.41
CA GLN A 132 -11.09 6.30 3.26
C GLN A 132 -11.90 5.65 4.38
N VAL A 133 -11.79 6.16 5.61
CA VAL A 133 -12.63 5.75 6.74
C VAL A 133 -14.11 6.05 6.47
N ARG A 134 -14.45 7.22 5.90
CA ARG A 134 -15.83 7.51 5.48
C ARG A 134 -16.36 6.53 4.43
N ASN A 135 -15.54 6.18 3.44
CA ASN A 135 -15.90 5.17 2.44
C ASN A 135 -16.15 3.79 3.09
N TYR A 136 -15.36 3.42 4.09
CA TYR A 136 -15.58 2.22 4.89
C TYR A 136 -16.90 2.29 5.66
N GLN A 137 -17.22 3.40 6.32
CA GLN A 137 -18.49 3.59 7.00
C GLN A 137 -19.69 3.44 6.04
N THR A 138 -19.60 3.99 4.83
CA THR A 138 -20.61 3.79 3.78
C THR A 138 -20.76 2.33 3.40
N THR A 139 -19.65 1.59 3.38
CA THR A 139 -19.65 0.17 3.05
C THR A 139 -20.34 -0.66 4.14
N VAL A 140 -19.99 -0.42 5.41
CA VAL A 140 -20.60 -1.10 6.56
C VAL A 140 -22.08 -0.76 6.69
N ALA A 141 -22.52 0.44 6.32
CA ALA A 141 -23.95 0.78 6.30
C ALA A 141 -24.78 -0.10 5.35
N GLN A 142 -24.14 -0.75 4.36
CA GLN A 142 -24.81 -1.63 3.41
C GLN A 142 -24.83 -3.10 3.82
N ILE A 143 -24.02 -3.51 4.82
CA ILE A 143 -23.89 -4.92 5.23
C ILE A 143 -23.69 -5.06 6.74
N THR A 144 -24.33 -6.08 7.33
CA THR A 144 -24.50 -6.20 8.79
C THR A 144 -23.23 -6.49 9.61
N SER A 145 -22.11 -6.89 8.99
CA SER A 145 -20.80 -7.01 9.67
C SER A 145 -19.68 -7.28 8.67
N GLN A 146 -18.55 -6.56 8.77
CA GLN A 146 -17.32 -6.89 8.05
C GLN A 146 -16.32 -7.57 8.98
N LYS A 147 -16.26 -8.90 8.90
CA LYS A 147 -15.23 -9.72 9.56
C LYS A 147 -14.06 -9.90 8.61
N GLY A 148 -12.84 -9.66 9.07
CA GLY A 148 -11.69 -9.73 8.20
C GLY A 148 -10.43 -9.12 8.77
N ILE A 149 -9.43 -9.02 7.92
CA ILE A 149 -8.19 -8.30 8.20
C ILE A 149 -8.27 -6.91 7.57
N PHE A 150 -7.76 -5.91 8.30
CA PHE A 150 -7.72 -4.52 7.91
C PHE A 150 -6.26 -4.09 7.81
N SER A 151 -5.74 -3.92 6.60
CA SER A 151 -4.40 -3.39 6.37
C SER A 151 -4.44 -1.88 6.18
N ILE A 152 -3.61 -1.17 6.93
CA ILE A 152 -3.51 0.29 6.86
C ILE A 152 -2.03 0.65 6.70
N GLY A 153 -1.70 1.28 5.56
CA GLY A 153 -0.35 1.76 5.27
C GLY A 153 -0.39 3.16 4.66
N LEU A 154 -0.16 4.17 5.50
CA LEU A 154 -0.05 5.58 5.10
C LEU A 154 1.06 6.27 5.90
N GLY A 155 1.52 7.41 5.39
CA GLY A 155 2.51 8.27 6.05
C GLY A 155 3.61 8.72 5.08
N SER A 156 3.91 7.92 4.05
CA SER A 156 4.93 8.25 3.05
C SER A 156 4.69 9.62 2.41
N ASN A 157 3.45 9.91 2.01
CA ASN A 157 3.06 11.21 1.44
C ASN A 157 3.11 12.36 2.46
N ASP A 158 2.88 12.11 3.74
CA ASP A 158 2.96 13.17 4.77
C ASP A 158 4.39 13.68 4.97
N TYR A 159 5.39 12.88 4.61
CA TYR A 159 6.78 13.31 4.51
C TYR A 159 7.13 13.80 3.11
N LEU A 160 6.90 12.98 2.08
CA LEU A 160 7.31 13.24 0.70
C LEU A 160 6.53 14.37 0.04
N ASN A 161 5.21 14.35 0.18
CA ASN A 161 4.25 15.23 -0.49
C ASN A 161 3.61 16.23 0.49
N ASN A 162 4.32 16.54 1.58
CA ASN A 162 3.96 17.56 2.56
C ASN A 162 5.19 18.12 3.31
N TYR A 163 5.68 17.44 4.36
CA TYR A 163 6.70 17.97 5.26
C TYR A 163 7.98 18.43 4.54
N PHE A 164 8.48 17.62 3.60
CA PHE A 164 9.68 17.92 2.81
C PHE A 164 9.40 18.71 1.50
N MET A 165 8.23 19.36 1.39
CA MET A 165 7.86 20.29 0.32
C MET A 165 7.58 21.71 0.84
N PRO A 166 8.59 22.43 1.39
CA PRO A 166 8.39 23.72 2.07
C PRO A 166 7.93 24.87 1.16
N LEU A 167 8.04 24.72 -0.17
CA LEU A 167 7.52 25.70 -1.14
C LEU A 167 6.00 25.62 -1.29
N VAL A 168 5.39 24.48 -0.97
CA VAL A 168 3.95 24.23 -1.10
C VAL A 168 3.28 24.18 0.27
N TYR A 169 3.96 23.66 1.28
CA TYR A 169 3.43 23.45 2.62
C TYR A 169 4.23 24.22 3.68
N SER A 170 3.58 24.59 4.78
CA SER A 170 4.24 25.26 5.91
C SER A 170 4.71 24.29 7.01
N SER A 171 4.40 23.00 6.90
CA SER A 171 4.57 21.99 7.96
C SER A 171 5.99 21.97 8.55
N SER A 172 7.04 21.89 7.72
CA SER A 172 8.44 21.88 8.20
C SER A 172 8.93 23.23 8.73
N ARG A 173 8.20 24.33 8.50
CA ARG A 173 8.47 25.64 9.13
C ARG A 173 7.75 25.78 10.47
N GLN A 174 6.69 25.00 10.70
CA GLN A 174 5.85 25.07 11.90
C GLN A 174 6.20 24.01 12.93
N TYR A 175 6.67 22.84 12.50
CA TYR A 175 6.87 21.68 13.34
C TYR A 175 8.26 21.07 13.15
N THR A 176 8.85 20.61 14.25
CA THR A 176 10.00 19.68 14.19
C THR A 176 9.55 18.31 13.68
N PRO A 177 10.49 17.42 13.27
CA PRO A 177 10.14 16.05 12.86
C PRO A 177 9.35 15.27 13.93
N ASP A 178 9.71 15.42 15.20
CA ASP A 178 8.99 14.81 16.33
C ASP A 178 7.56 15.34 16.49
N GLN A 179 7.39 16.66 16.46
CA GLN A 179 6.06 17.29 16.55
C GLN A 179 5.17 16.90 15.37
N TRP A 180 5.75 16.80 14.16
CA TRP A 180 5.03 16.34 12.99
C TRP A 180 4.58 14.89 13.17
N ALA A 181 5.48 13.99 13.58
CA ALA A 181 5.13 12.59 13.86
C ALA A 181 4.05 12.46 14.96
N ASP A 182 4.07 13.33 15.98
CA ASP A 182 3.03 13.39 17.01
C ASP A 182 1.66 13.81 16.45
N ILE A 183 1.62 14.74 15.50
CA ILE A 183 0.38 15.13 14.82
C ILE A 183 -0.14 13.97 13.97
N LEU A 184 0.74 13.34 13.18
CA LEU A 184 0.39 12.21 12.32
C LEU A 184 -0.17 11.04 13.15
N ILE A 185 0.54 10.61 14.19
CA ILE A 185 0.12 9.44 14.96
C ILE A 185 -1.18 9.67 15.72
N ARG A 186 -1.44 10.89 16.22
CA ARG A 186 -2.71 11.23 16.88
C ARG A 186 -3.89 11.13 15.90
N GLN A 187 -3.76 11.67 14.69
CA GLN A 187 -4.81 11.56 13.68
C GLN A 187 -4.97 10.13 13.16
N TYR A 188 -3.86 9.39 13.01
CA TYR A 188 -3.89 7.98 12.64
C TYR A 188 -4.68 7.16 13.69
N ALA A 189 -4.37 7.34 14.98
CA ALA A 189 -5.05 6.70 16.09
C ALA A 189 -6.56 7.01 16.11
N GLN A 190 -6.97 8.25 15.86
CA GLN A 190 -8.40 8.61 15.76
C GLN A 190 -9.11 7.85 14.64
N ASN A 191 -8.48 7.74 13.46
CA ASN A 191 -9.05 6.97 12.35
C ASN A 191 -9.15 5.47 12.68
N LEU A 192 -8.12 4.89 13.31
CA LEU A 192 -8.16 3.49 13.76
C LEU A 192 -9.30 3.24 14.77
N ARG A 193 -9.50 4.15 15.73
CA ARG A 193 -10.62 4.06 16.69
C ARG A 193 -11.97 4.07 15.98
N THR A 194 -12.14 4.91 14.95
CA THR A 194 -13.35 4.90 14.14
C THR A 194 -13.53 3.58 13.41
N ILE A 195 -12.48 3.05 12.76
CA ILE A 195 -12.56 1.76 12.05
C ILE A 195 -12.94 0.63 13.03
N TYR A 196 -12.35 0.61 14.22
CA TYR A 196 -12.67 -0.32 15.30
C TYR A 196 -14.12 -0.20 15.78
N ASN A 197 -14.61 1.02 16.00
CA ASN A 197 -16.00 1.28 16.42
C ASN A 197 -17.02 0.83 15.36
N TYR A 198 -16.59 0.71 14.10
CA TYR A 198 -17.37 0.17 13.00
C TYR A 198 -17.13 -1.34 12.76
N GLY A 199 -16.66 -2.06 13.79
CA GLY A 199 -16.66 -3.53 13.81
C GLY A 199 -15.37 -4.22 13.39
N ALA A 200 -14.34 -3.47 12.98
CA ALA A 200 -13.05 -4.07 12.66
C ALA A 200 -12.35 -4.62 13.90
N ARG A 201 -11.69 -5.78 13.78
CA ARG A 201 -11.03 -6.47 14.90
C ARG A 201 -9.60 -6.93 14.64
N LYS A 202 -9.19 -7.15 13.39
CA LYS A 202 -7.82 -7.59 13.07
C LYS A 202 -7.12 -6.53 12.23
N PHE A 203 -6.16 -5.82 12.82
CA PHE A 203 -5.49 -4.69 12.21
C PHE A 203 -4.04 -5.00 11.90
N VAL A 204 -3.61 -4.63 10.70
CA VAL A 204 -2.23 -4.74 10.22
C VAL A 204 -1.77 -3.33 9.89
N LEU A 205 -0.95 -2.76 10.76
CA LEU A 205 -0.38 -1.42 10.58
C LEU A 205 0.97 -1.54 9.88
N ILE A 206 1.06 -1.01 8.67
CA ILE A 206 2.28 -1.10 7.85
C ILE A 206 3.14 0.13 8.10
N GLY A 207 4.37 -0.07 8.55
CA GLY A 207 5.33 1.03 8.70
C GLY A 207 5.66 1.72 7.38
N VAL A 208 6.07 2.99 7.46
CA VAL A 208 6.58 3.76 6.32
C VAL A 208 7.92 3.19 5.90
N GLY A 209 8.08 2.89 4.60
CA GLY A 209 9.33 2.41 4.03
C GLY A 209 10.44 3.48 3.99
N GLN A 210 11.58 3.14 3.40
CA GLN A 210 12.71 4.07 3.26
C GLN A 210 12.49 5.12 2.16
N VAL A 211 11.63 6.11 2.41
CA VAL A 211 11.33 7.20 1.44
C VAL A 211 12.59 7.92 0.98
N GLY A 212 13.58 8.10 1.85
CA GLY A 212 14.88 8.71 1.54
C GLY A 212 15.72 7.94 0.51
N CYS A 213 15.35 6.69 0.23
CA CYS A 213 15.96 5.84 -0.80
C CYS A 213 15.15 5.80 -2.11
N SER A 214 13.98 6.43 -2.17
CA SER A 214 13.20 6.47 -3.42
C SER A 214 13.97 7.19 -4.53
N PRO A 215 13.86 6.75 -5.80
CA PRO A 215 14.57 7.37 -6.91
C PRO A 215 14.35 8.89 -7.02
N SER A 216 13.15 9.38 -6.71
CA SER A 216 12.86 10.82 -6.67
C SER A 216 13.65 11.55 -5.59
N VAL A 217 13.70 11.03 -4.37
CA VAL A 217 14.46 11.67 -3.28
C VAL A 217 15.96 11.59 -3.55
N LEU A 218 16.44 10.47 -4.10
CA LEU A 218 17.83 10.34 -4.54
C LEU A 218 18.17 11.37 -5.62
N ALA A 219 17.34 11.51 -6.64
CA ALA A 219 17.56 12.46 -7.72
C ALA A 219 17.67 13.90 -7.22
N GLN A 220 16.79 14.29 -6.30
CA GLN A 220 16.67 15.67 -5.81
C GLN A 220 17.67 16.04 -4.71
N ARG A 221 17.96 15.11 -3.79
CA ARG A 221 18.64 15.43 -2.52
C ARG A 221 19.91 14.62 -2.27
N SER A 222 20.12 13.50 -2.97
CA SER A 222 21.35 12.72 -2.82
C SER A 222 22.48 13.31 -3.67
N ARG A 223 23.70 13.39 -3.11
CA ARG A 223 24.87 13.92 -3.82
C ARG A 223 25.33 12.97 -4.93
N ASP A 224 25.33 11.67 -4.68
CA ASP A 224 25.80 10.63 -5.59
C ASP A 224 24.66 9.88 -6.31
N GLY A 225 23.40 10.12 -5.93
CA GLY A 225 22.24 9.40 -6.48
C GLY A 225 22.20 7.93 -6.05
N LYS A 226 22.88 7.57 -4.96
CA LYS A 226 22.94 6.19 -4.42
C LYS A 226 22.73 6.18 -2.92
N THR A 227 23.38 7.09 -2.21
CA THR A 227 23.28 7.21 -0.76
C THR A 227 21.90 7.74 -0.40
N CYS A 228 21.16 6.97 0.39
CA CYS A 228 19.85 7.37 0.89
C CYS A 228 19.93 8.62 1.75
N VAL A 229 18.90 9.46 1.68
CA VAL A 229 18.85 10.73 2.40
C VAL A 229 18.43 10.50 3.85
N ALA A 230 19.40 10.52 4.76
CA ALA A 230 19.22 10.23 6.18
C ALA A 230 18.19 11.14 6.86
N GLU A 231 18.17 12.43 6.53
CA GLU A 231 17.19 13.40 7.06
C GLU A 231 15.74 12.91 6.87
N VAL A 232 15.41 12.42 5.67
CA VAL A 232 14.07 11.93 5.34
C VAL A 232 13.79 10.61 6.06
N ASN A 233 14.73 9.68 6.04
CA ASN A 233 14.55 8.37 6.68
C ASN A 233 14.45 8.47 8.21
N ASN A 234 15.22 9.35 8.84
CA ASN A 234 15.15 9.60 10.28
C ASN A 234 13.78 10.16 10.67
N ALA A 235 13.24 11.10 9.89
CA ALA A 235 11.90 11.65 10.13
C ALA A 235 10.80 10.57 10.04
N ASN A 236 10.87 9.68 9.03
CA ASN A 236 9.93 8.56 8.89
C ASN A 236 10.01 7.58 10.07
N GLN A 237 11.22 7.30 10.56
CA GLN A 237 11.47 6.35 11.66
C GLN A 237 10.86 6.79 12.99
N ILE A 238 10.77 8.11 13.24
CA ILE A 238 10.08 8.64 14.41
C ILE A 238 8.59 8.22 14.37
N PHE A 239 7.93 8.36 13.22
CA PHE A 239 6.54 7.92 13.05
C PHE A 239 6.40 6.40 13.19
N ASN A 240 7.29 5.61 12.58
CA ASN A 240 7.27 4.15 12.70
C ASN A 240 7.42 3.68 14.16
N THR A 241 8.30 4.32 14.93
CA THR A 241 8.47 4.04 16.35
C THR A 241 7.15 4.28 17.11
N LYS A 242 6.52 5.44 16.89
CA LYS A 242 5.23 5.78 17.51
C LYS A 242 4.10 4.85 17.03
N LEU A 243 4.12 4.42 15.77
CA LEU A 243 3.15 3.47 15.20
C LEU A 243 3.26 2.09 15.85
N LYS A 244 4.49 1.61 16.10
CA LYS A 244 4.71 0.38 16.86
C LYS A 244 4.23 0.51 18.31
N SER A 245 4.51 1.62 19.00
CA SER A 245 3.97 1.86 20.35
C SER A 245 2.43 1.94 20.36
N LEU A 246 1.82 2.46 19.31
CA LEU A 246 0.36 2.50 19.16
C LEU A 246 -0.26 1.09 19.12
N VAL A 247 0.46 0.10 18.56
CA VAL A 247 0.02 -1.31 18.59
C VAL A 247 -0.08 -1.82 20.03
N ASP A 248 0.88 -1.49 20.89
CA ASP A 248 0.83 -1.88 22.30
C ASP A 248 -0.32 -1.17 23.04
N GLU A 249 -0.46 0.15 22.85
CA GLU A 249 -1.58 0.93 23.41
C GLU A 249 -2.93 0.30 23.03
N PHE A 250 -3.13 -0.01 21.75
CA PHE A 250 -4.41 -0.48 21.25
C PHE A 250 -4.69 -1.92 21.67
N ASN A 251 -3.69 -2.80 21.70
CA ASN A 251 -3.86 -4.16 22.21
C ASN A 251 -4.17 -4.19 23.72
N ASN A 252 -3.72 -3.19 24.49
CA ASN A 252 -4.04 -3.08 25.91
C ASN A 252 -5.44 -2.50 26.16
N ASN A 253 -5.93 -1.64 25.26
CA ASN A 253 -7.20 -0.91 25.44
C ASN A 253 -8.40 -1.56 24.73
N PHE A 254 -8.18 -2.41 23.72
CA PHE A 254 -9.23 -3.06 22.93
C PHE A 254 -9.10 -4.58 23.01
N SER A 255 -9.65 -5.17 24.08
CA SER A 255 -9.49 -6.59 24.41
C SER A 255 -10.12 -7.56 23.39
N ASP A 256 -11.09 -7.11 22.60
CA ASP A 256 -11.73 -7.91 21.55
C ASP A 256 -11.07 -7.73 20.16
N ALA A 257 -10.04 -6.90 20.05
CA ALA A 257 -9.30 -6.64 18.82
C ALA A 257 -7.83 -7.02 18.94
N LYS A 258 -7.19 -7.24 17.78
CA LYS A 258 -5.76 -7.49 17.67
C LYS A 258 -5.12 -6.57 16.63
N PHE A 259 -4.10 -5.86 17.07
CA PHE A 259 -3.27 -4.99 16.25
C PHE A 259 -1.88 -5.61 16.11
N ILE A 260 -1.36 -5.58 14.89
CA ILE A 260 0.03 -5.94 14.57
C ILE A 260 0.68 -4.83 13.76
N TYR A 261 2.00 -4.76 13.84
CA TYR A 261 2.87 -3.86 13.10
C TYR A 261 3.71 -4.69 12.12
N ILE A 262 3.86 -4.22 10.89
CA ILE A 262 4.79 -4.76 9.91
C ILE A 262 5.93 -3.77 9.70
N ASP A 263 7.16 -4.22 9.90
CA ASP A 263 8.37 -3.42 9.69
C ASP A 263 8.76 -3.38 8.21
N ALA A 264 7.92 -2.71 7.40
CA ALA A 264 8.20 -2.53 5.99
C ALA A 264 9.51 -1.75 5.75
N TYR A 265 9.94 -0.91 6.70
CA TYR A 265 11.23 -0.22 6.62
C TYR A 265 12.40 -1.21 6.68
N GLY A 266 12.40 -2.09 7.69
CA GLY A 266 13.41 -3.13 7.88
C GLY A 266 13.44 -4.13 6.73
N ILE A 267 12.27 -4.59 6.27
CA ILE A 267 12.19 -5.49 5.11
C ILE A 267 12.77 -4.81 3.86
N PHE A 268 12.43 -3.54 3.61
CA PHE A 268 12.96 -2.79 2.48
C PHE A 268 14.46 -2.50 2.61
N ASN A 269 14.98 -2.40 3.84
CA ASN A 269 16.41 -2.29 4.09
C ASN A 269 17.19 -3.51 3.62
N ASP A 270 16.67 -4.72 3.83
CA ASP A 270 17.30 -5.92 3.30
C ASP A 270 17.29 -5.93 1.76
N LEU A 271 16.21 -5.46 1.12
CA LEU A 271 16.15 -5.33 -0.35
C LEU A 271 17.22 -4.36 -0.90
N LEU A 272 17.51 -3.29 -0.16
CA LEU A 272 18.52 -2.29 -0.53
C LEU A 272 19.96 -2.78 -0.30
N THR A 273 20.20 -3.47 0.82
CA THR A 273 21.56 -3.83 1.27
C THR A 273 21.99 -5.22 0.81
N LYS A 274 21.04 -6.12 0.51
CA LYS A 274 21.28 -7.49 0.03
C LYS A 274 20.46 -7.78 -1.24
N PRO A 275 20.46 -6.92 -2.28
CA PRO A 275 19.56 -7.06 -3.42
C PRO A 275 19.73 -8.39 -4.17
N GLY A 276 20.96 -8.89 -4.27
CA GLY A 276 21.26 -10.16 -4.94
C GLY A 276 20.54 -11.38 -4.34
N SER A 277 20.31 -11.39 -3.01
CA SER A 277 19.58 -12.45 -2.33
C SER A 277 18.09 -12.53 -2.74
N TYR A 278 17.59 -11.46 -3.36
CA TYR A 278 16.20 -11.34 -3.81
C TYR A 278 16.10 -11.28 -5.35
N GLY A 279 17.19 -11.52 -6.07
CA GLY A 279 17.24 -11.40 -7.53
C GLY A 279 17.22 -9.96 -8.05
N LEU A 280 17.41 -8.98 -7.18
CA LEU A 280 17.48 -7.57 -7.53
C LEU A 280 18.93 -7.16 -7.86
N ARG A 281 19.08 -6.17 -8.73
CA ARG A 281 20.36 -5.57 -9.13
C ARG A 281 20.34 -4.06 -9.09
N VAL A 282 19.22 -3.43 -9.47
CA VAL A 282 19.09 -1.98 -9.52
C VAL A 282 18.19 -1.51 -8.39
N THR A 283 18.80 -0.86 -7.39
CA THR A 283 18.12 -0.44 -6.16
C THR A 283 17.97 1.08 -6.03
N ASN A 284 18.65 1.85 -6.88
CA ASN A 284 18.70 3.30 -6.78
C ASN A 284 18.02 4.03 -7.94
N ALA A 285 17.37 3.32 -8.86
CA ALA A 285 16.70 3.93 -10.02
C ALA A 285 15.38 3.23 -10.34
N GLY A 286 14.43 3.99 -10.89
CA GLY A 286 13.19 3.45 -11.43
C GLY A 286 13.44 2.67 -12.73
N CYS A 287 12.70 1.58 -12.94
CA CYS A 287 12.69 0.87 -14.21
C CYS A 287 12.05 1.70 -15.34
N CYS A 288 11.11 2.57 -15.00
CA CYS A 288 10.47 3.54 -15.87
C CYS A 288 10.57 4.94 -15.23
N GLY A 289 10.62 5.98 -16.05
CA GLY A 289 10.77 7.37 -15.59
C GLY A 289 11.86 8.11 -16.36
N VAL A 290 12.05 9.39 -16.04
CA VAL A 290 12.96 10.28 -16.77
C VAL A 290 13.87 11.04 -15.81
N GLY A 291 15.06 11.37 -16.30
CA GLY A 291 16.05 12.17 -15.59
C GLY A 291 16.92 11.34 -14.66
N ARG A 292 17.59 12.02 -13.74
CA ARG A 292 18.48 11.42 -12.75
C ARG A 292 17.74 10.33 -11.97
N ASN A 293 18.35 9.15 -11.84
CA ASN A 293 17.76 7.95 -11.22
C ASN A 293 16.42 7.47 -11.84
N ASN A 294 16.01 7.97 -13.01
CA ASN A 294 14.63 7.87 -13.50
C ASN A 294 13.60 8.36 -12.46
N GLY A 295 14.00 9.31 -11.60
CA GLY A 295 13.25 9.75 -10.43
C GLY A 295 12.71 11.17 -10.53
N GLN A 296 13.10 11.97 -11.53
CA GLN A 296 12.64 13.36 -11.63
C GLN A 296 11.21 13.46 -12.18
N ILE A 297 10.88 12.58 -13.12
CA ILE A 297 9.53 12.45 -13.68
C ILE A 297 9.20 10.97 -13.62
N THR A 298 8.03 10.65 -13.05
CA THR A 298 7.54 9.28 -12.99
C THR A 298 7.27 8.72 -14.40
N CYS A 299 6.94 7.45 -14.48
CA CYS A 299 6.69 6.77 -15.74
C CYS A 299 5.60 7.48 -16.57
N LEU A 300 5.95 7.84 -17.82
CA LEU A 300 5.04 8.53 -18.73
C LEU A 300 4.17 7.54 -19.52
N PRO A 301 3.00 7.98 -20.02
CA PRO A 301 2.18 7.16 -20.90
C PRO A 301 2.97 6.61 -22.10
N LEU A 302 2.84 5.31 -22.33
CA LEU A 302 3.48 4.57 -23.42
C LEU A 302 5.02 4.57 -23.41
N GLN A 303 5.64 5.03 -22.31
CA GLN A 303 7.09 4.95 -22.16
C GLN A 303 7.55 3.49 -22.16
N THR A 304 8.65 3.19 -22.84
CA THR A 304 9.26 1.86 -22.78
C THR A 304 10.01 1.69 -21.45
N PRO A 305 9.63 0.73 -20.59
CA PRO A 305 10.33 0.48 -19.34
C PRO A 305 11.65 -0.28 -19.59
N CYS A 306 12.45 -0.46 -18.53
CA CYS A 306 13.63 -1.31 -18.55
C CYS A 306 13.32 -2.74 -19.03
N ARG A 307 14.33 -3.41 -19.62
CA ARG A 307 14.17 -4.76 -20.22
C ARG A 307 13.82 -5.83 -19.20
N ASN A 308 14.55 -5.88 -18.08
CA ASN A 308 14.32 -6.87 -17.02
C ASN A 308 13.78 -6.21 -15.75
N ARG A 309 12.46 -6.11 -15.65
CA ARG A 309 11.74 -5.53 -14.51
C ARG A 309 11.97 -6.27 -13.19
N ARG A 310 12.28 -7.57 -13.24
CA ARG A 310 12.50 -8.41 -12.06
C ARG A 310 13.82 -8.11 -11.33
N GLU A 311 14.75 -7.42 -12.00
CA GLU A 311 16.03 -7.02 -11.40
C GLU A 311 15.96 -5.62 -10.75
N TYR A 312 14.83 -4.91 -10.84
CA TYR A 312 14.67 -3.55 -10.31
C TYR A 312 13.85 -3.56 -9.03
N LEU A 313 14.33 -2.84 -8.02
CA LEU A 313 13.59 -2.60 -6.78
C LEU A 313 12.41 -1.66 -7.04
N PHE A 314 12.66 -0.58 -7.78
CA PHE A 314 11.68 0.47 -8.06
C PHE A 314 11.13 0.37 -9.48
N TRP A 315 9.81 0.44 -9.60
CA TRP A 315 9.12 0.54 -10.87
C TRP A 315 9.29 1.93 -11.47
N ASP A 316 9.02 2.96 -10.68
CA ASP A 316 9.11 4.36 -11.10
C ASP A 316 9.87 5.23 -10.08
N ALA A 317 9.61 6.53 -10.07
CA ALA A 317 10.24 7.50 -9.17
C ALA A 317 10.01 7.23 -7.68
N PHE A 318 8.99 6.44 -7.30
CA PHE A 318 8.57 6.23 -5.91
C PHE A 318 8.21 4.78 -5.60
N HIS A 319 7.57 4.08 -6.54
CA HIS A 319 6.86 2.84 -6.25
C HIS A 319 7.71 1.60 -6.53
N PRO A 320 7.59 0.53 -5.71
CA PRO A 320 8.32 -0.72 -5.95
C PRO A 320 7.78 -1.50 -7.16
N THR A 321 8.62 -2.36 -7.73
CA THR A 321 8.18 -3.35 -8.73
C THR A 321 7.39 -4.48 -8.08
N GLU A 322 6.72 -5.30 -8.89
CA GLU A 322 6.06 -6.53 -8.44
C GLU A 322 7.05 -7.48 -7.73
N ALA A 323 8.31 -7.53 -8.20
CA ALA A 323 9.34 -8.36 -7.58
C ALA A 323 9.60 -7.93 -6.14
N ALA A 324 9.76 -6.63 -5.90
CA ALA A 324 9.92 -6.08 -4.56
C ALA A 324 8.66 -6.24 -3.70
N ASN A 325 7.48 -5.91 -4.24
CA ASN A 325 6.21 -6.06 -3.56
C ASN A 325 5.95 -7.50 -3.13
N THR A 326 6.36 -8.49 -3.94
CA THR A 326 6.22 -9.91 -3.62
C THR A 326 7.07 -10.31 -2.40
N VAL A 327 8.30 -9.80 -2.29
CA VAL A 327 9.15 -10.06 -1.12
C VAL A 327 8.56 -9.43 0.13
N VAL A 328 8.16 -8.16 0.04
CA VAL A 328 7.53 -7.45 1.16
C VAL A 328 6.28 -8.20 1.61
N ALA A 329 5.38 -8.55 0.69
CA ALA A 329 4.15 -9.28 0.99
C ALA A 329 4.40 -10.62 1.69
N LYS A 330 5.36 -11.41 1.19
CA LYS A 330 5.69 -12.72 1.78
C LYS A 330 6.22 -12.58 3.20
N ARG A 331 7.11 -11.62 3.45
CA ARG A 331 7.67 -11.36 4.79
C ARG A 331 6.67 -10.73 5.74
N SER A 332 5.75 -9.90 5.25
CA SER A 332 4.60 -9.41 6.02
C SER A 332 3.64 -10.55 6.40
N TYR A 333 3.43 -11.49 5.47
CA TYR A 333 2.52 -12.61 5.67
C TYR A 333 3.08 -13.64 6.66
N ASN A 334 4.30 -14.10 6.41
CA ASN A 334 5.02 -15.06 7.24
C ASN A 334 6.44 -14.51 7.50
N ALA A 335 6.69 -14.10 8.74
CA ALA A 335 7.92 -13.41 9.10
C ALA A 335 9.16 -14.28 8.87
N GLN A 336 10.15 -13.76 8.16
CA GLN A 336 11.44 -14.44 7.94
C GLN A 336 12.50 -13.99 8.94
N SER A 337 12.36 -12.78 9.47
CA SER A 337 13.08 -12.27 10.64
C SER A 337 12.09 -11.95 11.75
N SER A 338 12.51 -12.11 13.01
CA SER A 338 11.73 -11.69 14.18
C SER A 338 11.41 -10.19 14.20
N SER A 339 12.10 -9.39 13.39
CA SER A 339 11.83 -7.96 13.22
C SER A 339 10.73 -7.64 12.20
N ASP A 340 10.38 -8.58 11.30
CA ASP A 340 9.49 -8.31 10.17
C ASP A 340 8.08 -7.90 10.59
N ALA A 341 7.63 -8.46 11.72
CA ALA A 341 6.31 -8.21 12.27
C ALA A 341 6.34 -8.19 13.80
N TYR A 342 5.37 -7.51 14.40
CA TYR A 342 5.22 -7.40 15.85
C TYR A 342 3.76 -7.25 16.27
N PRO A 343 3.26 -7.94 17.32
CA PRO A 343 3.92 -9.02 18.03
C PRO A 343 3.90 -10.36 17.26
N ILE A 344 3.08 -10.45 16.20
CA ILE A 344 2.92 -11.64 15.35
C ILE A 344 2.76 -11.18 13.89
N ASP A 345 2.94 -12.09 12.93
CA ASP A 345 2.71 -11.82 11.51
C ASP A 345 1.24 -12.00 11.09
N ILE A 346 0.95 -11.70 9.81
CA ILE A 346 -0.42 -11.77 9.27
C ILE A 346 -0.92 -13.23 9.24
N SER A 347 -0.05 -14.21 8.99
CA SER A 347 -0.44 -15.63 8.97
C SER A 347 -0.96 -16.09 10.33
N ARG A 348 -0.32 -15.65 11.42
CA ARG A 348 -0.77 -15.95 12.77
C ARG A 348 -2.00 -15.14 13.16
N LEU A 349 -2.09 -13.87 12.72
CA LEU A 349 -3.29 -13.05 12.92
C LEU A 349 -4.53 -13.64 12.23
N ALA A 350 -4.35 -14.24 11.04
CA ALA A 350 -5.43 -14.89 10.30
C ALA A 350 -6.07 -16.05 11.08
N GLN A 351 -5.29 -16.73 11.93
CA GLN A 351 -5.71 -17.89 12.72
C GLN A 351 -6.44 -17.56 14.04
N LEU A 352 -6.42 -16.28 14.47
CA LEU A 352 -7.18 -15.82 15.66
C LEU A 352 -8.69 -15.79 15.39
#